data_AF-A0A7T1ALK8-F1
#
_entry.id   AF-A0A7T1ALK8-F1
#
_cell.length_a   1.000
_cell.length_b   1.000
_cell.length_c   1.000
_cell.angle_alpha   90.00
_cell.angle_beta   90.00
_cell.angle_gamma   90.00
#
_symmetry.space_group_name_H-M   'P 1'
#
loop_
_entity.id
_entity.type
_entity.pdbx_description
1 polymer ?
#
loop_
_entity_poly.entity_id
_entity_poly.type
_entity_poly.pdbx_seq_one_letter_code
_entity_poly.pdbx_strand_id
1 'polypeptide(L)'
;MNYMGCLKKIKGIFYEVKYFFENSYKAFIPVTLNADSAFYTDYKNVGCPFGDSKNGLNSWIRLRKKREEREFWAFYKKNSD
;
A
#
# COMPACT_ATOMS: atom_id res chain seq x y z
N MET A 1 33.84 -18.57 22.45
CA MET A 1 32.45 -18.61 21.90
C MET A 1 32.33 -19.77 20.92
N ASN A 2 31.37 -20.67 21.11
CA ASN A 2 31.24 -21.89 20.32
C ASN A 2 30.54 -21.59 18.97
N TYR A 3 31.27 -21.75 17.86
CA TYR A 3 30.86 -21.39 16.49
C TYR A 3 29.52 -22.04 16.08
N MET A 4 29.29 -23.26 16.54
CA MET A 4 28.08 -24.04 16.29
C MET A 4 26.84 -23.43 16.97
N GLY A 5 27.01 -22.73 18.10
CA GLY A 5 25.93 -22.01 18.79
C GLY A 5 25.52 -20.75 18.06
N CYS A 6 26.48 -20.00 17.50
CA CYS A 6 26.20 -18.82 16.67
C CYS A 6 25.41 -19.17 15.41
N LEU A 7 25.80 -20.24 14.71
CA LEU A 7 25.10 -20.69 13.49
C LEU A 7 23.64 -21.07 13.75
N LYS A 8 23.34 -21.76 14.87
CA LYS A 8 21.96 -22.09 15.26
C LYS A 8 21.13 -20.83 15.54
N LYS A 9 21.72 -19.84 16.23
CA LYS A 9 21.05 -18.58 16.54
C LYS A 9 20.72 -17.76 15.28
N ILE A 10 21.66 -17.66 14.34
CA ILE A 10 21.46 -16.98 13.05
C ILE A 10 20.36 -17.67 12.24
N LYS A 11 20.35 -19.01 12.22
CA LYS A 11 19.32 -19.79 11.52
C LYS A 11 17.93 -19.57 12.13
N GLY A 12 17.84 -19.47 13.45
CA GLY A 12 16.59 -19.12 14.14
C GLY A 12 16.06 -17.74 13.75
N ILE A 13 16.93 -16.72 13.79
CA ILE A 13 16.58 -15.35 13.38
C ILE A 13 16.07 -15.31 11.94
N PHE A 14 16.74 -16.04 11.03
CA PHE A 14 16.31 -16.10 9.63
C PHE A 14 14.89 -16.68 9.48
N TYR A 15 14.55 -17.73 10.23
CA TYR A 15 13.22 -18.30 10.19
C TYR A 15 12.14 -17.37 10.75
N GLU A 16 12.42 -16.66 11.84
CA GLU A 16 11.50 -15.70 12.43
C GLU A 16 11.23 -14.53 11.49
N VAL A 17 12.27 -13.97 10.87
CA VAL A 17 12.14 -12.89 9.87
C VAL A 17 11.33 -13.37 8.67
N LYS A 18 11.63 -14.56 8.13
CA LYS A 18 10.87 -15.15 7.01
C LYS A 18 9.40 -15.31 7.37
N TYR A 19 9.10 -15.87 8.54
CA TYR A 19 7.73 -16.07 9.03
C TYR A 19 6.99 -14.73 9.20
N PHE A 20 7.65 -13.71 9.73
CA PHE A 20 7.09 -12.36 9.86
C PHE A 20 6.72 -11.76 8.50
N PHE A 21 7.61 -11.85 7.52
CA PHE A 21 7.35 -11.38 6.15
C PHE A 21 6.18 -12.11 5.50
N GLU A 22 6.16 -13.45 5.58
CA GLU A 22 5.09 -14.26 4.98
C GLU A 22 3.71 -13.95 5.58
N ASN A 23 3.61 -13.76 6.88
CA ASN A 23 2.33 -13.44 7.53
C ASN A 23 1.91 -11.99 7.31
N SER A 24 2.85 -11.06 7.33
CA SER A 24 2.56 -9.65 7.01
C SER A 24 2.05 -9.51 5.57
N TYR A 25 2.64 -10.25 4.63
CA TYR A 25 2.20 -10.27 3.25
C TYR A 25 0.79 -10.87 3.09
N LYS A 26 0.49 -11.98 3.78
CA LYS A 26 -0.85 -12.58 3.80
C LYS A 26 -1.91 -11.65 4.39
N ALA A 27 -1.57 -10.84 5.39
CA ALA A 27 -2.47 -9.85 5.96
C ALA A 27 -2.67 -8.64 5.03
N PHE A 28 -1.65 -8.28 4.25
CA PHE A 28 -1.68 -7.14 3.34
C PHE A 28 -2.53 -7.39 2.09
N ILE A 29 -2.50 -8.60 1.52
CA ILE A 29 -3.25 -8.97 0.31
C ILE A 29 -4.77 -8.67 0.41
N PRO A 30 -5.51 -9.14 1.43
CA PRO A 30 -6.95 -8.90 1.50
C PRO A 30 -7.28 -7.41 1.68
N VAL A 31 -6.44 -6.66 2.38
CA VAL A 31 -6.60 -5.20 2.54
C VAL A 31 -6.42 -4.49 1.20
N THR A 32 -5.42 -4.88 0.41
CA THR A 32 -5.18 -4.30 -0.92
C THR A 32 -6.27 -4.68 -1.92
N LEU A 33 -6.75 -5.93 -1.92
CA LEU A 33 -7.83 -6.37 -2.79
C LEU A 33 -9.16 -5.66 -2.49
N ASN A 34 -9.50 -5.48 -1.20
CA ASN A 34 -10.70 -4.75 -0.81
C ASN A 34 -10.59 -3.26 -1.17
N ALA A 35 -9.40 -2.68 -1.04
CA ALA A 35 -9.15 -1.31 -1.47
C ALA A 35 -9.29 -1.16 -3.00
N ASP A 36 -8.71 -2.07 -3.79
CA ASP A 36 -8.82 -2.06 -5.26
C ASP A 36 -10.28 -2.16 -5.73
N SER A 37 -11.09 -3.00 -5.09
CA SER A 37 -12.52 -3.11 -5.38
C SER A 37 -13.29 -1.83 -5.06
N ALA A 38 -12.99 -1.19 -3.93
CA ALA A 38 -13.61 0.07 -3.54
C ALA A 38 -13.22 1.20 -4.51
N PHE A 39 -11.93 1.33 -4.84
CA PHE A 39 -11.46 2.31 -5.81
C PHE A 39 -12.04 2.09 -7.20
N TYR A 40 -12.17 0.84 -7.64
CA TYR A 40 -12.76 0.53 -8.93
C TYR A 40 -14.27 0.82 -8.96
N THR A 41 -14.98 0.61 -7.86
CA THR A 41 -16.40 0.98 -7.74
C THR A 41 -16.58 2.49 -7.85
N ASP A 42 -15.80 3.27 -7.10
CA ASP A 42 -15.81 4.74 -7.22
C ASP A 42 -15.44 5.18 -8.63
N TYR A 43 -14.44 4.55 -9.25
CA TYR A 43 -14.00 4.84 -10.61
C TYR A 43 -15.12 4.64 -11.64
N LYS A 44 -15.92 3.58 -11.48
CA LYS A 44 -17.11 3.35 -12.31
C LYS A 44 -18.20 4.37 -12.05
N ASN A 45 -18.44 4.75 -10.79
CA ASN A 45 -19.46 5.74 -10.44
C ASN A 45 -19.18 7.12 -11.06
N VAL A 46 -17.91 7.49 -11.24
CA VAL A 46 -17.52 8.71 -11.95
C VAL A 46 -17.43 8.56 -13.47
N GLY A 47 -17.81 7.40 -14.02
CA GLY A 47 -17.91 7.16 -15.46
C GLY A 47 -16.60 6.79 -16.16
N CYS A 48 -15.63 6.24 -15.44
CA CYS A 48 -14.34 5.79 -16.01
C CYS A 48 -13.66 6.86 -16.90
N PRO A 49 -13.28 8.04 -16.38
CA PRO A 49 -12.78 9.18 -17.17
C PRO A 49 -11.50 8.92 -17.98
N PHE A 50 -10.83 7.78 -17.76
CA PHE A 50 -9.63 7.37 -18.47
C PHE A 50 -9.82 6.01 -19.18
N GLY A 51 -11.07 5.64 -19.47
CA GLY A 51 -11.46 4.37 -20.07
C GLY A 51 -11.55 3.22 -19.05
N ASP A 52 -12.51 2.31 -19.25
CA ASP A 52 -12.72 1.15 -18.36
C ASP A 52 -11.61 0.10 -18.52
N SER A 53 -10.47 0.37 -17.89
CA SER A 53 -9.30 -0.50 -17.89
C SER A 53 -8.52 -0.32 -16.58
N LYS A 54 -7.70 -1.31 -16.24
CA LYS A 54 -6.79 -1.22 -15.08
C LYS A 54 -5.83 -0.02 -15.18
N ASN A 55 -5.39 0.32 -16.39
CA ASN A 55 -4.54 1.47 -16.62
C ASN A 55 -5.30 2.79 -16.43
N GLY A 56 -6.57 2.83 -16.83
CA GLY A 56 -7.47 3.96 -16.57
C GLY A 56 -7.69 4.19 -15.07
N LEU A 57 -7.97 3.11 -14.32
CA LEU A 57 -8.07 3.14 -12.85
C LEU A 57 -6.78 3.66 -12.21
N ASN A 58 -5.62 3.13 -12.60
CA ASN A 58 -4.32 3.56 -12.06
C ASN A 58 -4.05 5.05 -12.33
N SER A 59 -4.44 5.53 -13.52
CA SER A 59 -4.26 6.94 -13.91
C SER A 59 -5.17 7.86 -13.10
N TRP A 60 -6.41 7.42 -12.87
CA TRP A 60 -7.37 8.12 -12.03
C TRP A 60 -6.93 8.19 -10.56
N ILE A 61 -6.46 7.08 -9.98
CA ILE A 61 -5.94 7.03 -8.60
C ILE A 61 -4.77 8.00 -8.43
N ARG A 62 -3.83 8.04 -9.40
CA ARG A 62 -2.69 8.99 -9.36
C ARG A 62 -3.16 10.44 -9.36
N LEU A 63 -4.14 10.79 -10.18
CA LEU A 63 -4.70 12.15 -10.23
C LEU A 63 -5.43 12.53 -8.94
N ARG A 64 -6.22 11.60 -8.40
CA ARG A 64 -6.93 11.77 -7.13
C ARG A 64 -5.94 12.02 -5.98
N LYS A 65 -4.88 11.22 -5.86
CA LYS A 65 -3.83 11.41 -4.87
C LYS A 65 -3.15 12.78 -4.98
N LYS A 66 -2.80 13.22 -6.20
CA LYS A 66 -2.24 14.57 -6.43
C LYS A 66 -3.19 15.70 -6.05
N ARG A 67 -4.50 15.47 -6.11
CA ARG A 67 -5.50 16.44 -5.67
C ARG A 67 -5.57 16.50 -4.15
N GLU A 68 -5.67 15.34 -3.49
CA GLU A 68 -5.68 15.23 -2.02
C GLU A 68 -4.41 15.82 -1.39
N GLU A 69 -3.23 15.57 -1.97
CA GLU A 69 -1.97 16.18 -1.53
C GLU A 69 -2.00 17.72 -1.63
N ARG A 70 -2.55 18.28 -2.72
CA ARG A 70 -2.68 19.73 -2.88
C ARG A 70 -3.65 20.34 -1.86
N GLU A 71 -4.78 19.68 -1.63
CA GLU A 71 -5.78 20.10 -0.64
C GLU A 71 -5.19 20.07 0.78
N PHE A 72 -4.41 19.03 1.11
CA PHE A 72 -3.68 18.93 2.37
C PHE A 72 -2.70 20.08 2.57
N TRP A 73 -1.85 20.36 1.58
CA TRP A 73 -0.88 21.47 1.67
C TRP A 73 -1.55 22.84 1.73
N ALA A 74 -2.66 23.04 1.01
CA ALA A 74 -3.44 24.26 1.07
C ALA A 74 -4.06 24.48 2.46
N PHE A 75 -4.60 23.41 3.07
CA PHE A 75 -5.08 23.45 4.45
C PHE A 75 -3.95 23.79 5.43
N TYR A 76 -2.80 23.13 5.32
CA TYR A 76 -1.67 23.37 6.22
C TYR A 76 -1.18 24.82 6.12
N LYS A 77 -0.99 25.34 4.91
CA LYS A 77 -0.57 26.74 4.67
C LYS A 77 -1.53 27.76 5.26
N LYS A 78 -2.85 27.50 5.22
CA LYS A 78 -3.87 28.39 5.78
C LYS A 78 -3.85 28.44 7.32
N ASN A 79 -3.35 27.39 7.97
CA ASN A 79 -3.32 27.28 9.44
C ASN A 79 -1.92 27.54 10.01
N SER A 80 -0.94 27.92 9.18
CA SER A 80 0.45 28.19 9.59
C SER A 80 0.79 29.69 9.67
N ASP A 81 -0.18 30.57 9.39
CA ASP A 81 -0.11 32.03 9.57
C ASP A 81 -0.87 32.43 10.85
#